data_AF-V5GII1-F1
#
_entry.id   AF-V5GII1-F1
#
_cell.length_a   1.000
_cell.length_b   1.000
_cell.length_c   1.000
_cell.angle_alpha   90.00
_cell.angle_beta   90.00
_cell.angle_gamma   90.00
#
_symmetry.space_group_name_H-M   'P 1'
#
loop_
_entity.id
_entity.type
_entity.pdbx_description
1 polymer ?
#
loop_
_entity_poly.entity_id
_entity_poly.type
_entity_poly.pdbx_seq_one_letter_code
_entity_poly.pdbx_strand_id
1 'polypeptide(L)'
;EWCLAINNIDYVRETLEPFTRDLGMDDVIQKISDLKSPLDAQRCQHTLENVIANAIDTVRNKIIELLEKVVSKMEPSMKRLLIEGAELCNQDSNSVHRLMMYVDNNLATLHRELNEENFNRTLEIVWNMLSDTLGEIIQANLDKRRPPSFFDNLRKTLNLMLGSFKNPADCDNCDALKRTEQILRINGLETADLIHEVHLTMT
;
A
#
# COMPACT_ATOMS: atom_id res chain seq x y z
N GLU A 1 -18.80 -4.28 5.05
CA GLU A 1 -18.45 -5.61 5.62
C GLU A 1 -16.96 -5.76 5.91
N TRP A 2 -16.04 -5.51 4.97
CA TRP A 2 -14.61 -5.69 5.24
C TRP A 2 -14.02 -4.73 6.27
N CYS A 3 -14.34 -3.43 6.22
CA CYS A 3 -13.90 -2.48 7.25
C CYS A 3 -14.40 -2.88 8.65
N LEU A 4 -15.64 -3.36 8.74
CA LEU A 4 -16.19 -3.90 9.98
C LEU A 4 -15.39 -5.12 10.47
N ALA A 5 -15.04 -6.05 9.57
CA ALA A 5 -14.21 -7.20 9.93
C ALA A 5 -12.83 -6.77 10.41
N ILE A 6 -12.20 -5.79 9.77
CA ILE A 6 -10.92 -5.21 10.18
C ILE A 6 -11.04 -4.58 11.58
N ASN A 7 -12.05 -3.74 11.80
CA ASN A 7 -12.27 -3.10 13.11
C ASN A 7 -12.54 -4.11 14.21
N ASN A 8 -13.27 -5.19 13.92
CA ASN A 8 -13.51 -6.25 14.89
C ASN A 8 -12.22 -6.98 15.28
N ILE A 9 -11.33 -7.24 14.32
CA ILE A 9 -10.03 -7.86 14.59
C ILE A 9 -9.08 -6.89 15.31
N ASP A 10 -9.14 -5.60 14.96
CA ASP A 10 -8.39 -4.54 15.64
C ASP A 10 -8.83 -4.38 17.10
N TYR A 11 -10.14 -4.52 17.37
CA TYR A 11 -10.65 -4.61 18.74
C TYR A 11 -10.11 -5.83 19.49
N VAL A 12 -10.00 -6.99 18.84
CA VAL A 12 -9.33 -8.17 19.46
C VAL A 12 -7.88 -7.83 19.80
N ARG A 13 -7.14 -7.17 18.91
CA ARG A 13 -5.76 -6.72 19.19
C ARG A 13 -5.68 -5.83 20.43
N GLU A 14 -6.56 -4.84 20.53
CA GLU A 14 -6.60 -3.88 21.65
C GLU A 14 -6.96 -4.53 22.99
N THR A 15 -7.73 -5.62 22.95
CA THR A 15 -8.17 -6.32 24.17
C THR A 15 -7.19 -7.38 24.66
N LEU A 16 -6.26 -7.87 23.83
CA LEU A 16 -5.33 -8.95 24.19
C LEU A 16 -4.46 -8.62 25.41
N GLU A 17 -3.95 -7.40 25.49
CA GLU A 17 -3.09 -6.98 26.60
C GLU A 17 -3.89 -6.73 27.89
N PRO A 18 -5.02 -5.97 27.90
CA PRO A 18 -5.93 -5.89 29.04
C PRO A 18 -6.43 -7.25 29.54
N PHE A 19 -6.69 -8.19 28.63
CA PHE A 19 -7.21 -9.51 28.97
C PHE A 19 -6.27 -10.30 29.89
N THR A 20 -4.96 -10.08 29.82
CA THR A 20 -4.00 -10.70 30.76
C THR A 20 -4.25 -10.26 32.20
N ARG A 21 -4.57 -8.99 32.41
CA ARG A 21 -4.89 -8.44 33.74
C ARG A 21 -6.24 -8.96 34.21
N ASP A 22 -7.23 -9.01 33.33
CA ASP A 22 -8.58 -9.51 33.64
C ASP A 22 -8.58 -11.00 34.03
N LEU A 23 -7.63 -11.78 33.51
CA LEU A 23 -7.40 -13.17 33.91
C LEU A 23 -6.76 -13.34 35.29
N GLY A 24 -6.38 -12.25 35.98
CA GLY A 24 -5.72 -12.30 37.28
C GLY A 24 -4.30 -12.87 37.18
N MET A 25 -3.64 -12.61 36.06
CA MET A 25 -2.34 -13.21 35.78
C MET A 25 -1.26 -12.77 36.77
N ASP A 26 -1.30 -11.52 37.22
CA ASP A 26 -0.41 -11.00 38.25
C ASP A 26 -0.53 -11.79 39.57
N ASP A 27 -1.75 -12.12 39.98
CA ASP A 27 -2.00 -12.94 41.18
C ASP A 27 -1.45 -14.37 41.02
N VAL A 28 -1.53 -14.93 39.82
CA VAL A 28 -0.98 -16.26 39.52
C VAL A 28 0.55 -16.23 39.56
N ILE A 29 1.18 -15.22 38.96
CA ILE A 29 2.64 -15.04 39.00
C ILE A 29 3.12 -14.85 40.44
N GLN A 30 2.40 -14.06 41.25
CA GLN A 30 2.72 -13.89 42.66
C GLN A 30 2.65 -15.22 43.43
N LYS A 31 1.59 -16.00 43.24
CA LYS A 31 1.48 -17.34 43.86
C LYS A 31 2.60 -18.29 43.44
N ILE A 32 3.07 -18.21 42.19
CA ILE A 32 4.22 -19.02 41.72
C ILE A 32 5.49 -18.60 42.44
N SER A 33 5.68 -17.29 42.67
CA SER A 33 6.83 -16.77 43.43
C SER A 33 6.83 -17.29 44.87
N ASP A 34 5.66 -17.29 45.51
CA ASP A 34 5.50 -17.72 46.90
C ASP A 34 5.66 -19.24 47.07
N LEU A 35 5.22 -20.04 46.09
CA LEU A 35 5.23 -21.51 46.17
C LEU A 35 6.54 -22.16 45.70
N LYS A 36 7.27 -21.52 44.77
CA LYS A 36 8.50 -22.10 44.19
C LYS A 36 9.69 -21.21 44.43
N SER A 37 9.87 -20.20 43.57
CA SER A 37 10.97 -19.24 43.65
C SER A 37 10.64 -18.00 42.82
N PRO A 38 11.21 -16.83 43.17
CA PRO A 38 11.07 -15.63 42.36
C PRO A 38 11.57 -15.80 40.91
N LEU A 39 12.59 -16.65 40.73
CA LEU A 39 13.17 -16.92 39.41
C LEU A 39 12.20 -17.70 38.51
N ASP A 40 11.44 -18.65 39.08
CA ASP A 40 10.43 -19.41 38.34
C ASP A 40 9.23 -18.52 37.96
N ALA A 41 8.81 -17.63 38.87
CA ALA A 41 7.76 -16.64 38.59
C ALA A 41 8.15 -15.71 37.44
N GLN A 42 9.39 -15.20 37.47
CA GLN A 42 9.90 -14.31 36.41
C GLN A 42 9.99 -15.00 35.05
N ARG A 43 10.41 -16.28 35.01
CA ARG A 43 10.41 -17.08 33.78
C ARG A 43 9.00 -17.29 33.23
N CYS A 44 8.03 -17.55 34.11
CA CYS A 44 6.63 -17.71 33.73
C CYS A 44 6.05 -16.41 33.16
N GLN A 45 6.31 -15.28 33.83
CA GLN A 45 5.92 -13.95 33.37
C GLN A 45 6.48 -13.67 31.97
N HIS A 46 7.79 -13.85 31.77
CA HIS A 46 8.41 -13.59 30.47
C HIS A 46 7.86 -14.49 29.36
N THR A 47 7.60 -15.77 29.68
CA THR A 47 6.98 -16.70 28.70
C THR A 47 5.61 -16.20 28.28
N LEU A 48 4.81 -15.74 29.23
CA LEU A 48 3.48 -15.24 28.97
C LEU A 48 3.48 -13.92 28.18
N GLU A 49 4.33 -12.96 28.57
CA GLU A 49 4.53 -11.71 27.82
C GLU A 49 4.87 -12.02 26.35
N ASN A 50 5.75 -13.00 26.11
CA ASN A 50 6.09 -13.45 24.77
C ASN A 50 4.88 -14.08 24.05
N VAL A 51 4.03 -14.87 24.71
CA VAL A 51 2.81 -15.43 24.09
C VAL A 51 1.87 -14.30 23.65
N ILE A 52 1.69 -13.29 24.50
CA ILE A 52 0.79 -12.16 24.22
C ILE A 52 1.34 -11.29 23.11
N ALA A 53 2.64 -10.97 23.12
CA ALA A 53 3.30 -10.26 22.04
C ALA A 53 3.13 -10.99 20.70
N ASN A 54 3.39 -12.30 20.66
CA ASN A 54 3.20 -13.11 19.46
C ASN A 54 1.74 -13.14 18.98
N ALA A 55 0.77 -13.16 19.91
CA ALA A 55 -0.65 -13.10 19.58
C ALA A 55 -1.02 -11.74 18.97
N ILE A 56 -0.55 -10.64 19.55
CA ILE A 56 -0.75 -9.28 19.02
C ILE A 56 -0.17 -9.18 17.60
N ASP A 57 1.04 -9.69 17.37
CA ASP A 57 1.67 -9.65 16.05
C ASP A 57 0.92 -10.53 15.03
N THR A 58 0.41 -11.68 15.45
CA THR A 58 -0.45 -12.53 14.61
C THR A 58 -1.72 -11.78 14.18
N VAL A 59 -2.35 -11.07 15.12
CA VAL A 59 -3.55 -10.27 14.82
C VAL A 59 -3.22 -9.08 13.91
N ARG A 60 -2.10 -8.39 14.13
CA ARG A 60 -1.61 -7.31 13.24
C ARG A 60 -1.40 -7.81 11.81
N ASN A 61 -0.71 -8.94 11.65
CA ASN A 61 -0.51 -9.56 10.34
C ASN A 61 -1.84 -9.92 9.67
N LYS A 62 -2.82 -10.38 10.46
CA LYS A 62 -4.15 -10.69 9.94
C LYS A 62 -4.90 -9.44 9.46
N ILE A 63 -4.75 -8.32 10.15
CA ILE A 63 -5.31 -7.03 9.73
C ILE A 63 -4.71 -6.64 8.37
N ILE A 64 -3.38 -6.72 8.22
CA ILE A 64 -2.70 -6.42 6.95
C ILE A 64 -3.25 -7.29 5.81
N GLU A 65 -3.38 -8.60 6.02
CA GLU A 65 -3.95 -9.52 5.02
C GLU A 65 -5.39 -9.13 4.61
N LEU A 66 -6.20 -8.63 5.55
CA LEU A 66 -7.55 -8.16 5.24
C LEU A 66 -7.53 -6.84 4.47
N LEU A 67 -6.63 -5.92 4.81
CA LEU A 67 -6.46 -4.67 4.07
C LEU A 67 -6.05 -4.95 2.61
N GLU A 68 -5.11 -5.85 2.38
CA GLU A 68 -4.71 -6.31 1.04
C GLU A 68 -5.89 -6.91 0.27
N LYS A 69 -6.75 -7.70 0.92
CA LYS A 69 -7.97 -8.25 0.30
C LYS A 69 -8.98 -7.18 -0.09
N VAL A 70 -9.07 -6.08 0.67
CA VAL A 70 -9.94 -4.95 0.31
C VAL A 70 -9.38 -4.22 -0.89
N VAL A 71 -8.08 -3.92 -0.86
CA VAL A 71 -7.40 -3.16 -1.92
C VAL A 71 -7.37 -3.94 -3.23
N SER A 72 -7.14 -5.25 -3.22
CA SER A 72 -7.17 -6.09 -4.43
C SER A 72 -8.52 -6.08 -5.17
N LYS A 73 -9.63 -5.72 -4.50
CA LYS A 73 -10.93 -5.53 -5.18
C LYS A 73 -10.99 -4.25 -6.00
N MET A 74 -10.13 -3.28 -5.70
CA MET A 74 -10.02 -2.02 -6.44
C MET A 74 -9.17 -2.19 -7.71
N GLU A 75 -8.23 -3.16 -7.70
CA GLU A 75 -7.26 -3.41 -8.77
C GLU A 75 -7.87 -3.49 -10.18
N PRO A 76 -8.94 -4.28 -10.45
CA PRO A 76 -9.44 -4.43 -11.82
C PRO A 76 -10.00 -3.12 -12.39
N SER A 77 -10.66 -2.32 -11.55
CA SER A 77 -11.21 -1.02 -11.96
C SER A 77 -10.08 -0.01 -12.21
N MET A 78 -9.07 -0.01 -11.35
CA MET A 78 -7.91 0.89 -11.48
C MET A 78 -7.07 0.54 -12.71
N LYS A 79 -6.78 -0.74 -12.94
CA LYS A 79 -6.09 -1.23 -14.14
C LYS A 79 -6.81 -0.84 -15.42
N ARG A 80 -8.13 -1.03 -15.46
CA ARG A 80 -8.96 -0.62 -16.60
C ARG A 80 -8.89 0.89 -16.84
N LEU A 81 -9.06 1.71 -15.81
CA LEU A 81 -9.03 3.17 -15.91
C LEU A 81 -7.65 3.71 -16.32
N LEU A 82 -6.56 3.07 -15.87
CA LEU A 82 -5.19 3.39 -16.29
C LEU A 82 -4.98 3.13 -17.79
N ILE A 83 -5.46 1.99 -18.30
CA ILE A 83 -5.36 1.66 -19.74
C ILE A 83 -6.22 2.62 -20.57
N GLU A 84 -7.48 2.85 -20.17
CA GLU A 84 -8.38 3.81 -20.82
C GLU A 84 -7.78 5.23 -20.84
N GLY A 85 -7.14 5.64 -19.75
CA GLY A 85 -6.43 6.93 -19.67
C GLY A 85 -5.24 7.01 -20.62
N ALA A 86 -4.46 5.93 -20.73
CA ALA A 86 -3.30 5.88 -21.63
C ALA A 86 -3.70 5.93 -23.12
N GLU A 87 -4.83 5.30 -23.48
CA GLU A 87 -5.30 5.21 -24.86
C GLU A 87 -6.03 6.50 -25.34
N LEU A 88 -6.72 7.22 -24.45
CA LEU A 88 -7.65 8.28 -24.83
C LEU A 88 -7.25 9.71 -24.45
N CYS A 89 -6.07 9.94 -23.83
CA CYS A 89 -5.75 11.25 -23.23
C CYS A 89 -5.71 12.45 -24.20
N ASN A 90 -5.74 12.23 -25.52
CA ASN A 90 -5.75 13.28 -26.54
C ASN A 90 -7.18 13.72 -26.93
N GLN A 91 -8.22 13.04 -26.43
CA GLN A 91 -9.64 13.36 -26.66
C GLN A 91 -10.33 13.46 -25.29
N ASP A 92 -10.49 14.68 -24.77
CA ASP A 92 -11.18 15.04 -23.52
C ASP A 92 -10.86 14.15 -22.30
N SER A 93 -10.02 14.69 -21.41
CA SER A 93 -9.36 14.13 -20.23
C SER A 93 -10.26 13.55 -19.11
N ASN A 94 -11.32 12.83 -19.44
CA ASN A 94 -12.28 12.29 -18.48
C ASN A 94 -11.75 11.01 -17.79
N SER A 95 -10.99 10.16 -18.48
CA SER A 95 -10.55 8.86 -17.94
C SER A 95 -9.62 8.98 -16.73
N VAL A 96 -8.65 9.89 -16.76
CA VAL A 96 -7.76 10.15 -15.62
C VAL A 96 -8.51 10.81 -14.46
N HIS A 97 -9.43 11.73 -14.76
CA HIS A 97 -10.29 12.32 -13.73
C HIS A 97 -11.18 11.27 -13.07
N ARG A 98 -11.73 10.33 -13.85
CA ARG A 98 -12.52 9.19 -13.34
C ARG A 98 -11.66 8.24 -12.49
N LEU A 99 -10.39 8.04 -12.84
CA LEU A 99 -9.45 7.29 -11.99
C LEU A 99 -9.28 7.99 -10.65
N MET A 100 -8.96 9.29 -10.65
CA MET A 100 -8.77 10.07 -9.42
C MET A 100 -10.03 10.06 -8.56
N MET A 101 -11.20 10.37 -9.13
CA MET A 101 -12.48 10.30 -8.41
C MET A 101 -12.78 8.90 -7.87
N TYR A 102 -12.46 7.84 -8.62
CA TYR A 102 -12.68 6.48 -8.16
C TYR A 102 -11.82 6.20 -6.92
N VAL A 103 -10.53 6.50 -6.97
CA VAL A 103 -9.66 6.21 -5.83
C VAL A 103 -10.00 7.11 -4.64
N ASP A 104 -10.26 8.40 -4.85
CA ASP A 104 -10.67 9.33 -3.79
C ASP A 104 -11.94 8.88 -3.07
N ASN A 105 -12.97 8.44 -3.81
CA ASN A 105 -14.22 7.97 -3.20
C ASN A 105 -14.03 6.68 -2.37
N ASN A 106 -13.19 5.76 -2.87
CA ASN A 106 -12.88 4.53 -2.12
C ASN A 106 -12.05 4.85 -0.88
N LEU A 107 -11.04 5.72 -0.99
CA LEU A 107 -10.23 6.15 0.15
C LEU A 107 -11.03 6.95 1.18
N ALA A 108 -11.94 7.83 0.75
CA ALA A 108 -12.82 8.54 1.68
C ALA A 108 -13.70 7.58 2.49
N THR A 109 -14.17 6.51 1.85
CA THR A 109 -14.92 5.46 2.54
C THR A 109 -14.02 4.71 3.53
N LEU A 110 -12.80 4.33 3.12
CA LEU A 110 -11.85 3.65 4.00
C LEU A 110 -11.42 4.50 5.19
N HIS A 111 -11.17 5.80 4.98
CA HIS A 111 -10.82 6.77 6.02
C HIS A 111 -11.93 6.92 7.06
N ARG A 112 -13.20 6.89 6.62
CA ARG A 112 -14.34 7.00 7.54
C ARG A 112 -14.53 5.75 8.39
N GLU A 113 -14.26 4.57 7.82
CA GLU A 113 -14.58 3.29 8.44
C GLU A 113 -13.41 2.64 9.18
N LEU A 114 -12.16 3.03 8.90
CA LEU A 114 -10.96 2.48 9.55
C LEU A 114 -10.36 3.49 10.54
N ASN A 115 -9.62 2.99 11.54
CA ASN A 115 -8.79 3.86 12.37
C ASN A 115 -7.60 4.44 11.56
N GLU A 116 -6.95 5.46 12.11
CA GLU A 116 -5.85 6.18 11.44
C GLU A 116 -4.67 5.26 11.06
N GLU A 117 -4.27 4.34 11.94
CA GLU A 117 -3.17 3.39 11.70
C GLU A 117 -3.48 2.49 10.49
N ASN A 118 -4.67 1.90 10.46
CA ASN A 118 -5.09 0.98 9.41
C ASN A 118 -5.39 1.72 8.10
N PHE A 119 -5.88 2.96 8.17
CA PHE A 119 -6.03 3.81 6.99
C PHE A 119 -4.69 4.16 6.36
N ASN A 120 -3.70 4.58 7.16
CA ASN A 120 -2.35 4.87 6.66
C ASN A 120 -1.70 3.65 6.01
N ARG A 121 -1.83 2.46 6.61
CA ARG A 121 -1.41 1.20 5.98
C ARG A 121 -2.14 0.93 4.67
N THR A 122 -3.42 1.26 4.59
CA THR A 122 -4.20 1.10 3.36
C THR A 122 -3.66 1.98 2.23
N LEU A 123 -3.24 3.22 2.52
CA LEU A 123 -2.63 4.10 1.54
C LEU A 123 -1.34 3.50 0.95
N GLU A 124 -0.49 2.92 1.79
CA GLU A 124 0.72 2.22 1.35
C GLU A 124 0.42 1.02 0.45
N ILE A 125 -0.57 0.20 0.83
CA ILE A 125 -0.98 -0.97 0.05
C ILE A 125 -1.57 -0.54 -1.31
N VAL A 126 -2.42 0.49 -1.33
CA VAL A 126 -2.99 1.05 -2.57
C VAL A 126 -1.88 1.59 -3.47
N TRP A 127 -0.90 2.29 -2.91
CA TRP A 127 0.25 2.79 -3.64
C TRP A 127 1.07 1.67 -4.28
N ASN A 128 1.39 0.62 -3.53
CA ASN A 128 2.16 -0.52 -4.03
C ASN A 128 1.41 -1.23 -5.16
N MET A 129 0.12 -1.52 -4.97
CA MET A 129 -0.73 -2.12 -6.02
C MET A 129 -0.78 -1.26 -7.29
N LEU A 130 -0.90 0.07 -7.15
CA LEU A 130 -0.88 1.00 -8.29
C LEU A 130 0.45 0.95 -9.04
N SER A 131 1.56 0.97 -8.30
CA SER A 131 2.92 0.90 -8.86
C SER A 131 3.11 -0.42 -9.63
N ASP A 132 2.70 -1.54 -9.04
CA ASP A 132 2.80 -2.86 -9.67
C ASP A 132 1.93 -2.95 -10.92
N THR A 133 0.66 -2.51 -10.84
CA THR A 133 -0.27 -2.46 -11.97
C THR A 133 0.27 -1.62 -13.11
N LEU A 134 0.85 -0.46 -12.81
CA LEU A 134 1.45 0.41 -13.81
C LEU A 134 2.68 -0.27 -14.47
N GLY A 135 3.54 -0.91 -13.66
CA GLY A 135 4.67 -1.69 -14.15
C GLY A 135 4.24 -2.79 -15.11
N GLU A 136 3.20 -3.55 -14.77
CA GLU A 136 2.62 -4.56 -15.65
C GLU A 136 2.09 -3.98 -16.96
N ILE A 137 1.37 -2.86 -16.90
CA ILE A 137 0.85 -2.19 -18.11
C ILE A 137 2.00 -1.75 -19.01
N ILE A 138 3.07 -1.18 -18.44
CA ILE A 138 4.23 -0.74 -19.20
C ILE A 138 4.89 -1.93 -19.88
N GLN A 139 5.26 -2.97 -19.13
CA GLN A 139 5.92 -4.16 -19.67
C GLN A 139 5.08 -4.82 -20.77
N ALA A 140 3.78 -5.03 -20.53
CA ALA A 140 2.89 -5.65 -21.49
C ALA A 140 2.69 -4.83 -22.79
N ASN A 141 3.00 -3.53 -22.78
CA ASN A 141 2.86 -2.64 -23.94
C ASN A 141 4.19 -2.27 -24.60
N LEU A 142 5.33 -2.43 -23.92
CA LEU A 142 6.66 -2.36 -24.54
C LEU A 142 6.79 -3.43 -25.64
N ASP A 143 6.38 -4.66 -25.35
CA ASP A 143 6.40 -5.77 -26.31
C ASP A 143 5.48 -5.54 -27.52
N LYS A 144 4.43 -4.71 -27.35
CA LYS A 144 3.42 -4.43 -28.37
C LYS A 144 3.72 -3.22 -29.24
N ARG A 145 4.86 -2.54 -29.03
CA ARG A 145 5.28 -1.33 -29.79
C ARG A 145 4.18 -0.27 -29.87
N ARG A 146 3.54 0.03 -28.74
CA ARG A 146 2.55 1.13 -28.64
C ARG A 146 3.19 2.48 -29.04
N PRO A 147 2.40 3.44 -29.53
CA PRO A 147 2.92 4.75 -29.93
C PRO A 147 3.50 5.52 -28.73
N PRO A 148 4.47 6.43 -28.94
CA PRO A 148 5.05 7.23 -27.85
C PRO A 148 4.02 7.99 -27.01
N SER A 149 2.95 8.48 -27.64
CA SER A 149 1.85 9.15 -26.94
C SER A 149 1.20 8.31 -25.84
N PHE A 150 1.15 6.98 -25.98
CA PHE A 150 0.63 6.09 -24.95
C PHE A 150 1.49 6.13 -23.68
N PHE A 151 2.81 6.09 -23.83
CA PHE A 151 3.75 6.13 -22.71
C PHE A 151 3.82 7.53 -22.08
N ASP A 152 3.73 8.60 -22.87
CA ASP A 152 3.62 9.97 -22.35
C ASP A 152 2.33 10.17 -21.53
N ASN A 153 1.22 9.57 -21.97
CA ASN A 153 -0.05 9.62 -21.23
C ASN A 153 0.00 8.84 -19.91
N LEU A 154 0.62 7.67 -19.88
CA LEU A 154 0.89 6.93 -18.65
C LEU A 154 1.77 7.75 -17.69
N ARG A 155 2.78 8.44 -18.23
CA ARG A 155 3.66 9.32 -17.46
C ARG A 155 2.91 10.49 -16.81
N LYS A 156 2.01 11.15 -17.54
CA LYS A 156 1.14 12.20 -16.98
C LYS A 156 0.25 11.65 -15.85
N THR A 157 -0.33 10.47 -16.07
CA THR A 157 -1.18 9.80 -15.07
C THR A 157 -0.38 9.45 -13.81
N LEU A 158 0.84 8.93 -13.95
CA LEU A 158 1.76 8.64 -12.84
C LEU A 158 2.07 9.91 -12.02
N ASN A 159 2.38 11.03 -12.70
CA ASN A 159 2.71 12.28 -12.01
C ASN A 159 1.50 12.88 -11.25
N LEU A 160 0.29 12.76 -11.80
CA LEU A 160 -0.94 13.17 -11.10
C LEU A 160 -1.22 12.30 -9.87
N MET A 161 -1.00 10.99 -9.97
CA MET A 161 -1.11 10.08 -8.82
C MET A 161 -0.04 10.40 -7.77
N LEU A 162 1.21 10.66 -8.17
CA LEU A 162 2.26 11.07 -7.23
C LEU A 162 1.88 12.33 -6.46
N GLY A 163 1.36 13.35 -7.14
CA GLY A 163 0.91 14.59 -6.49
C GLY A 163 -0.24 14.42 -5.51
N SER A 164 -0.98 13.32 -5.59
CA SER A 164 -2.20 13.09 -4.79
C SER A 164 -2.01 12.05 -3.66
N PHE A 165 -1.14 11.05 -3.85
CA PHE A 165 -1.01 9.90 -2.94
C PHE A 165 0.24 9.93 -2.06
N LYS A 166 1.30 10.64 -2.46
CA LYS A 166 2.58 10.57 -1.74
C LYS A 166 3.26 11.93 -1.74
N ASN A 167 3.69 12.40 -0.58
CA ASN A 167 4.55 13.57 -0.54
C ASN A 167 5.87 13.23 -1.27
N PRO A 168 6.31 14.01 -2.28
CA PRO A 168 7.52 13.71 -3.04
C PRO A 168 8.79 13.58 -2.15
N ALA A 169 8.74 14.15 -0.94
CA ALA A 169 9.80 14.10 0.06
C ALA A 169 9.86 12.79 0.86
N ASP A 170 8.77 12.01 0.94
CA ASP A 170 8.67 10.79 1.76
C ASP A 170 8.99 9.49 0.97
N CYS A 171 9.78 9.61 -0.10
CA CYS A 171 10.13 8.49 -0.97
C CYS A 171 11.53 7.95 -0.69
N ASP A 172 11.70 7.28 0.45
CA ASP A 172 12.97 6.64 0.84
C ASP A 172 13.40 5.47 -0.09
N ASN A 173 12.50 4.96 -0.94
CA ASN A 173 12.78 3.89 -1.91
C ASN A 173 12.31 4.25 -3.34
N CYS A 174 12.74 5.41 -3.83
CA CYS A 174 12.33 5.99 -5.11
C CYS A 174 12.97 5.30 -6.34
N ASP A 175 13.81 4.28 -6.17
CA ASP A 175 14.56 3.70 -7.29
C ASP A 175 13.68 2.91 -8.27
N ALA A 176 12.62 2.25 -7.78
CA ALA A 176 11.63 1.63 -8.65
C ALA A 176 10.83 2.68 -9.42
N LEU A 177 10.40 3.75 -8.74
CA LEU A 177 9.63 4.84 -9.34
C LEU A 177 10.45 5.63 -10.36
N LYS A 178 11.71 5.98 -10.04
CA LYS A 178 12.64 6.64 -10.96
C LYS A 178 12.88 5.79 -12.20
N ARG A 179 13.02 4.47 -12.05
CA ARG A 179 13.15 3.54 -13.19
C ARG A 179 11.88 3.55 -14.04
N THR A 180 10.69 3.47 -13.44
CA THR A 180 9.41 3.55 -14.14
C THR A 180 9.24 4.87 -14.89
N GLU A 181 9.54 6.00 -14.25
CA GLU A 181 9.50 7.34 -14.85
C GLU A 181 10.48 7.45 -16.02
N GLN A 182 11.70 6.92 -15.88
CA GLN A 182 12.71 6.92 -16.94
C GLN A 182 12.28 6.04 -18.13
N ILE A 183 11.70 4.86 -17.89
CA ILE A 183 11.18 3.99 -18.95
C ILE A 183 10.05 4.68 -19.70
N LEU A 184 9.09 5.27 -18.97
CA LEU A 184 7.97 6.01 -19.57
C LEU A 184 8.45 7.21 -20.38
N ARG A 185 9.45 7.95 -19.88
CA ARG A 185 10.05 9.08 -20.59
C ARG A 185 10.71 8.65 -21.89
N ILE A 186 11.61 7.66 -21.86
CA ILE A 186 12.33 7.19 -23.06
C ILE A 186 11.35 6.68 -24.12
N ASN A 187 10.35 5.89 -23.71
CA ASN A 187 9.37 5.34 -24.64
C ASN A 187 8.28 6.35 -25.04
N GLY A 188 8.19 7.49 -24.35
CA GLY A 188 7.27 8.58 -24.64
C GLY A 188 7.81 9.61 -25.64
N LEU A 189 9.10 9.58 -25.94
CA LEU A 189 9.75 10.48 -26.91
C LEU A 189 9.60 9.96 -28.34
N GLU A 190 9.45 10.88 -29.30
CA GLU A 190 9.57 10.51 -30.71
C GLU A 190 11.03 10.20 -31.07
N THR A 191 11.24 9.43 -32.14
CA THR A 191 12.59 9.03 -32.58
C THR A 191 13.51 10.23 -32.82
N ALA A 192 12.97 11.36 -33.29
CA ALA A 192 13.72 12.59 -33.49
C ALA A 192 14.21 13.20 -32.16
N ASP A 193 13.37 13.18 -31.12
CA ASP A 193 13.70 13.72 -29.80
C ASP A 193 14.73 12.84 -29.07
N LEU A 194 14.62 11.51 -29.22
CA LEU A 194 15.62 10.56 -28.71
C LEU A 194 17.02 10.81 -29.32
N ILE A 195 17.08 11.03 -30.63
CA ILE A 195 18.34 11.32 -31.34
C ILE A 195 18.94 12.63 -30.83
N HIS A 196 18.11 13.64 -30.61
CA HIS A 196 18.53 14.93 -30.06
C HIS A 196 19.05 14.81 -28.62
N GLU A 197 18.38 14.03 -27.77
CA GLU A 197 18.76 13.85 -26.38
C GLU A 197 20.10 13.09 -26.23
N VAL A 198 20.34 12.08 -27.09
CA VAL A 198 21.63 11.37 -27.15
C VAL A 198 22.75 12.31 -27.58
N HIS A 199 22.52 13.21 -28.54
CA HIS A 199 23.52 14.18 -28.96
C HIS A 199 23.85 15.18 -27.84
N LEU A 200 22.86 15.60 -27.06
CA LEU A 200 23.05 16.50 -25.91
C LEU A 200 23.76 15.84 -24.72
N THR A 201 23.65 14.52 -24.57
CA THR A 201 24.32 13.77 -23.47
C THR A 201 25.72 13.27 -23.85
N MET A 202 26.09 13.30 -25.13
CA MET A 202 27.43 12.96 -25.64
C MET A 202 28.39 14.16 -25.77
N THR A 203 27.95 15.36 -25.36
CA THR A 203 28.78 16.59 -25.28
C THR A 203 29.03 16.97 -23.84
#